data_AF-A0A1X9XUA1-F1
#
_entry.id   AF-A0A1X9XUA1-F1
#
_cell.length_a   1.000
_cell.length_b   1.000
_cell.length_c   1.000
_cell.angle_alpha   90.00
_cell.angle_beta   90.00
_cell.angle_gamma   90.00
#
_symmetry.space_group_name_H-M   'P 1'
#
loop_
_entity.id
_entity.type
_entity.pdbx_description
1 polymer ?
#
loop_
_entity_poly.entity_id
_entity_poly.type
_entity_poly.pdbx_seq_one_letter_code
_entity_poly.pdbx_strand_id
1 'polypeptide(L)'
;NVKETGKEAVTESAFTLERSNGEKMEVALQWTEATDEVFRSYANGIRTVDGGTHENGLKGGIVKAIRNFIKTHPNSDQVSATV
;
A
#
# COMPACT_ATOMS: atom_id res chain seq x y z
N ASN A 1 -2.95 12.45 -1.86
CA ASN A 1 -1.59 12.28 -1.30
C ASN A 1 -1.65 12.15 0.22
N VAL A 2 -0.79 11.36 0.89
CA VAL A 2 -0.86 11.17 2.37
C VAL A 2 -0.73 12.51 3.12
N LYS A 3 0.07 13.43 2.57
CA LYS A 3 0.20 14.81 3.07
C LYS A 3 -1.12 15.60 3.08
N GLU A 4 -2.07 15.28 2.20
CA GLU A 4 -3.38 15.96 2.13
C GLU A 4 -4.40 15.40 3.13
N THR A 5 -4.14 14.22 3.68
CA THR A 5 -5.00 13.60 4.69
C THR A 5 -4.64 13.99 6.12
N GLY A 6 -3.55 14.74 6.33
CA GLY A 6 -3.09 15.16 7.66
C GLY A 6 -2.60 14.01 8.56
N LYS A 7 -2.43 12.81 7.99
CA LYS A 7 -1.97 11.62 8.70
C LYS A 7 -0.45 11.54 8.64
N GLU A 8 0.18 11.32 9.78
CA GLU A 8 1.62 11.17 9.88
C GLU A 8 2.06 9.86 9.23
N ALA A 9 3.05 9.95 8.33
CA ALA A 9 3.56 8.81 7.59
C ALA A 9 4.61 8.05 8.40
N VAL A 10 4.56 6.72 8.38
CA VAL A 10 5.53 5.85 9.09
C VAL A 10 6.84 5.73 8.33
N THR A 11 6.81 5.88 7.00
CA THR A 11 7.98 5.75 6.12
C THR A 11 8.34 7.09 5.48
N GLU A 12 9.62 7.32 5.21
CA GLU A 12 10.11 8.54 4.56
C GLU A 12 9.53 8.74 3.15
N SER A 13 9.34 7.64 2.41
CA SER A 13 8.83 7.65 1.04
C SER A 13 7.67 6.68 0.86
N ALA A 14 6.84 6.99 -0.13
CA ALA A 14 5.77 6.11 -0.58
C ALA A 14 6.34 5.00 -1.48
N PHE A 15 5.78 3.81 -1.37
CA PHE A 15 5.98 2.75 -2.35
C PHE A 15 5.22 3.11 -3.63
N THR A 16 5.91 3.09 -4.76
CA THR A 16 5.32 3.32 -6.08
C THR A 16 5.59 2.14 -7.01
N LEU A 17 4.58 1.74 -7.77
CA LEU A 17 4.69 0.70 -8.80
C LEU A 17 3.95 1.14 -10.05
N GLU A 18 4.62 1.10 -11.20
CA GLU A 18 4.01 1.25 -12.51
C GLU A 18 4.14 -0.05 -13.29
N ARG A 19 3.04 -0.47 -13.92
CA ARG A 19 3.01 -1.59 -14.84
C ARG A 19 2.43 -1.12 -16.17
N SER A 20 3.26 -1.14 -17.20
CA SER A 20 2.86 -0.72 -18.55
C SER A 20 2.63 -1.92 -19.50
N ASN A 21 3.00 -3.14 -19.09
CA ASN A 21 2.84 -4.37 -19.89
C ASN A 21 1.50 -5.07 -19.59
N GLY A 22 0.60 -5.06 -20.57
CA GLY A 22 -0.77 -5.58 -20.45
C GLY A 22 -1.74 -4.48 -20.02
N GLU A 23 -2.62 -4.79 -19.06
CA GLU A 23 -3.45 -3.77 -18.42
C GLU A 23 -2.56 -2.79 -17.65
N LYS A 24 -2.68 -1.50 -17.99
CA LYS A 24 -1.90 -0.43 -17.35
C LYS A 24 -2.39 -0.22 -15.92
N MET A 25 -1.45 -0.21 -14.97
CA MET A 25 -1.75 0.01 -13.56
C MET A 25 -0.64 0.82 -12.91
N GLU A 26 -1.05 1.79 -12.09
CA GLU A 26 -0.17 2.59 -11.25
C GLU A 26 -0.65 2.50 -9.81
N VAL A 27 0.29 2.35 -8.87
CA VAL A 27 0.01 2.26 -7.43
C VAL A 27 0.96 3.19 -6.69
N ALA A 28 0.41 3.93 -5.74
CA ALA A 28 1.17 4.63 -4.71
C ALA A 28 0.57 4.27 -3.34
N LEU A 29 1.41 3.83 -2.41
CA LEU A 29 1.02 3.33 -1.09
C LEU A 29 2.00 3.82 -0.04
N GLN A 30 1.50 4.26 1.11
CA GLN A 30 2.34 4.65 2.24
C GLN A 30 1.58 4.38 3.53
N TRP A 31 2.26 3.77 4.51
CA TRP A 31 1.69 3.54 5.83
C TRP A 31 1.69 4.82 6.65
N THR A 32 0.67 4.94 7.49
CA THR A 32 0.48 6.04 8.44
C THR A 32 0.29 5.50 9.84
N GLU A 33 0.51 6.33 10.86
CA GLU A 33 0.21 5.97 12.25
C GLU A 33 -1.29 5.86 12.55
N ALA A 34 -2.13 6.45 11.69
CA ALA A 34 -3.58 6.39 11.83
C ALA A 34 -4.10 4.95 11.66
N THR A 35 -5.14 4.61 12.42
CA THR A 35 -5.75 3.26 12.43
C THR A 35 -6.79 3.05 11.33
N ASP A 36 -7.22 4.11 10.65
CA ASP A 36 -8.20 4.06 9.56
C ASP A 36 -7.50 3.99 8.19
N GLU A 37 -8.03 3.14 7.31
CA GLU A 37 -7.53 2.99 5.95
C GLU A 37 -8.20 3.96 4.97
N VAL A 38 -7.45 4.41 3.96
CA VAL A 38 -7.97 5.25 2.88
C VAL A 38 -7.50 4.69 1.54
N PHE A 39 -8.42 4.16 0.76
CA PHE A 39 -8.18 3.75 -0.63
C PHE A 39 -8.81 4.77 -1.60
N ARG A 40 -8.02 5.19 -2.58
CA ARG A 40 -8.49 6.00 -3.71
C ARG A 40 -8.14 5.26 -4.99
N SER A 41 -9.14 4.63 -5.57
CA SER A 41 -9.02 3.83 -6.78
C SER A 41 -9.66 4.55 -7.97
N TYR A 42 -9.08 4.33 -9.15
CA TYR A 42 -9.49 4.94 -10.39
C TYR A 42 -9.43 3.92 -11.53
N ALA A 43 -10.38 4.00 -12.45
CA ALA A 43 -10.37 3.25 -13.70
C ALA A 43 -10.52 4.26 -14.85
N ASN A 44 -9.56 4.27 -15.79
CA ASN A 44 -9.53 5.24 -16.89
C ASN A 44 -9.67 6.71 -16.45
N GLY A 45 -9.07 7.06 -15.30
CA GLY A 45 -9.13 8.41 -14.71
C GLY A 45 -10.40 8.72 -13.90
N ILE A 46 -11.41 7.84 -13.90
CA ILE A 46 -12.65 8.04 -13.14
C ILE A 46 -12.52 7.39 -11.77
N ARG A 47 -12.89 8.11 -10.71
CA ARG A 47 -12.86 7.60 -9.33
C ARG A 47 -13.89 6.50 -9.13
N THR A 48 -13.46 5.35 -8.64
CA THR A 48 -14.34 4.20 -8.31
C THR A 48 -14.64 4.20 -6.82
N VAL A 49 -15.75 4.85 -6.42
CA VAL A 49 -16.11 5.03 -4.99
C VAL A 49 -16.39 3.70 -4.29
N ASP A 50 -17.08 2.79 -4.99
CA ASP A 50 -17.45 1.47 -4.48
C ASP A 50 -16.34 0.42 -4.74
N GLY A 51 -15.17 0.87 -5.20
CA GLY A 51 -14.04 0.01 -5.56
C GLY A 51 -14.25 -0.75 -6.86
N GLY A 52 -13.73 -1.98 -6.91
CA GLY A 52 -13.75 -2.81 -8.12
C GLY A 52 -12.73 -3.94 -8.05
N THR A 53 -12.53 -4.63 -9.17
CA THR A 53 -11.60 -5.76 -9.26
C THR A 53 -10.15 -5.35 -9.03
N HIS A 54 -9.73 -4.20 -9.55
CA HIS A 54 -8.39 -3.62 -9.35
C HIS A 54 -8.11 -3.32 -7.88
N GLU A 55 -9.05 -2.70 -7.17
CA GLU A 55 -8.90 -2.38 -5.74
C GLU A 55 -8.88 -3.66 -4.88
N ASN A 56 -9.84 -4.56 -5.10
CA ASN A 56 -9.93 -5.80 -4.33
C ASN A 56 -8.70 -6.70 -4.57
N GLY A 57 -8.23 -6.76 -5.82
CA GLY A 57 -7.01 -7.46 -6.19
C GLY A 57 -5.77 -6.88 -5.50
N LEU A 58 -5.63 -5.55 -5.48
CA LEU A 58 -4.54 -4.88 -4.80
C LEU A 58 -4.56 -5.14 -3.28
N LYS A 59 -5.72 -4.99 -2.63
CA LYS A 59 -5.88 -5.28 -1.19
C LYS A 59 -5.48 -6.72 -0.86
N GLY A 60 -6.00 -7.68 -1.61
CA GLY A 60 -5.64 -9.10 -1.45
C GLY A 60 -4.15 -9.37 -1.71
N GLY A 61 -3.58 -8.73 -2.72
CA GLY A 61 -2.16 -8.82 -3.08
C GLY A 61 -1.25 -8.30 -1.97
N ILE A 62 -1.54 -7.12 -1.41
CA ILE A 62 -0.78 -6.52 -0.30
C ILE A 62 -0.81 -7.45 0.92
N VAL A 63 -2.00 -7.93 1.32
CA VAL A 63 -2.14 -8.85 2.46
C VAL A 63 -1.30 -10.11 2.25
N LYS A 64 -1.33 -10.70 1.05
CA LYS A 64 -0.53 -11.89 0.73
C LYS A 64 0.97 -11.59 0.76
N ALA A 65 1.39 -10.46 0.21
CA ALA A 65 2.79 -10.04 0.16
C ALA A 65 3.37 -9.85 1.57
N ILE A 66 2.67 -9.12 2.44
CA ILE A 66 3.09 -8.87 3.82
C ILE A 66 3.17 -10.17 4.61
N ARG A 67 2.13 -11.02 4.54
CA ARG A 67 2.14 -12.33 5.22
C ARG A 67 3.30 -13.21 4.77
N ASN A 68 3.57 -13.24 3.47
CA ASN A 68 4.71 -13.97 2.93
C ASN A 68 6.03 -13.41 3.44
N PHE A 69 6.19 -12.08 3.45
CA PHE A 69 7.39 -11.42 3.95
C PHE A 69 7.67 -11.76 5.42
N ILE A 70 6.66 -11.66 6.28
CA ILE A 70 6.76 -12.03 7.71
C ILE A 70 7.18 -13.49 7.86
N LYS A 71 6.53 -14.40 7.12
CA LYS A 71 6.83 -15.84 7.16
C LYS A 71 8.26 -16.16 6.72
N THR A 72 8.79 -15.45 5.73
CA THR A 72 10.14 -15.70 5.20
C THR A 72 11.23 -14.96 5.98
N HIS A 73 10.89 -13.98 6.81
CA HIS A 73 11.83 -13.21 7.63
C HIS A 73 11.50 -13.29 9.14
N PRO A 74 11.51 -14.50 9.75
CA PRO A 74 11.08 -14.71 11.13
C PRO A 74 11.96 -14.00 12.18
N ASN A 75 13.15 -13.53 11.81
CA ASN A 75 14.11 -12.86 12.72
C ASN A 75 14.20 -11.33 12.48
N SER A 76 13.30 -10.74 11.70
CA SER A 76 13.31 -9.29 11.42
C SER A 76 12.96 -8.42 12.64
N ASP A 77 12.46 -9.03 13.72
CA ASP A 77 12.13 -8.37 15.00
C ASP A 77 13.37 -7.87 15.79
N GLN A 78 14.60 -8.13 15.33
CA GLN A 78 15.84 -7.80 16.06
C GLN A 78 16.44 -6.42 15.75
N VAL A 79 15.77 -5.52 15.02
CA VAL A 79 16.35 -4.24 14.56
C VAL A 79 15.93 -3.02 15.41
N SER A 80 15.44 -3.20 16.64
CA SER A 80 15.13 -2.06 17.54
C SER A 80 15.56 -2.25 18.99
N ALA A 81 16.64 -3.00 19.22
CA ALA A 81 17.29 -3.11 20.53
C ALA A 81 18.73 -2.57 20.53
N THR A 82 18.96 -1.45 19.83
CA THR A 82 20.17 -0.63 20.03
C THR A 82 19.79 0.85 19.89
N VAL A 83 19.34 1.44 20.99
CA VAL A 83 19.55 2.86 21.32
C VAL A 83 20.01 2.92 22.76
#